data_AF-R5JI45-F1
#
_entry.id   AF-R5JI45-F1
#
_cell.length_a   1.000
_cell.length_b   1.000
_cell.length_c   1.000
_cell.angle_alpha   90.00
_cell.angle_beta   90.00
_cell.angle_gamma   90.00
#
_symmetry.space_group_name_H-M   'P 1'
#
loop_
_entity.id
_entity.type
_entity.pdbx_description
1 polymer ?
#
loop_
_entity_poly.entity_id
_entity_poly.type
_entity_poly.pdbx_seq_one_letter_code
_entity_poly.pdbx_strand_id
1 'polypeptide(L)'
;MSNTLLPRFQEEAQSLFIMERFYKKSLIFSLLLIGIFQFVFAQNGTYSKRYYKQQKVTFNRPNGAYTNQSLLEDFGNGKYYTDRDHATIVDSTYQIKFKKGCKVGGTGAAVIVSTPKLKQYTMEYLIKYDNNFESGLHGKQFGFNLGVGYSGGASDAATKNGDGGSVRLQFDAHDDCISNQLYVYYSDMTTEYGCNPGDQKYDMQRGVWNKIKLTVTMETSYEAKDARIEVWCNDEKKIDVTGLSLVRKDEHRLITGICFESFPGGGGIYPTHDNYLYIDDMTWYPGEDNETFKSTPNELYMRGDALAESLSPLKMQRIVEGFPESYNGNLVTSNTFELITSLKTGSYSFSASENGEDKIQSEDITVNETEGVPVPYRIRVNFDDDIPSVTMEKITGAVLFAPSKKYIITDLNYTGNSTFEVENLQYNGSTWGDPRYRIRLYLEDGSMATYGYMKGSISAPNDDSNSSGYFELFPTTNIDDWFETIDEIKYTGNEFKLSSKRRGEGYDLAPFNMKVVFNPLGNYYHVISDYVDTPPVGIAGERGKDIRVYPTFFDKYIMIQGDEDGMSVELYNVSGNKLIQTYTGTSICRLENLDIPRGVYLLRVSTRNNETVTRRVIKY
;
A
#
# COMPACT_ATOMS: atom_id res chain seq x y z
N MET A 1 -52.17 51.67 -51.69
CA MET A 1 -52.34 51.27 -50.28
C MET A 1 -52.92 49.87 -50.25
N SER A 2 -52.26 48.98 -49.52
CA SER A 2 -52.83 47.80 -48.82
C SER A 2 -53.35 46.59 -49.63
N ASN A 3 -52.97 45.42 -49.09
CA ASN A 3 -53.58 44.08 -49.19
C ASN A 3 -53.33 43.28 -50.49
N THR A 4 -53.01 41.98 -50.47
CA THR A 4 -53.20 40.90 -49.46
C THR A 4 -52.41 39.67 -49.93
N LEU A 5 -52.06 38.74 -49.01
CA LEU A 5 -52.02 37.26 -49.13
C LEU A 5 -50.90 36.70 -48.23
N LEU A 6 -51.18 36.38 -46.96
CA LEU A 6 -51.80 35.18 -46.39
C LEU A 6 -50.81 34.01 -46.12
N PRO A 7 -51.01 33.31 -44.99
CA PRO A 7 -50.02 32.49 -44.28
C PRO A 7 -50.12 31.02 -44.67
N ARG A 8 -49.01 30.43 -45.12
CA ARG A 8 -48.87 28.98 -45.29
C ARG A 8 -47.44 28.44 -45.11
N PHE A 9 -46.46 29.30 -44.82
CA PHE A 9 -45.05 28.92 -44.79
C PHE A 9 -44.46 28.70 -43.40
N GLN A 10 -45.21 28.92 -42.32
CA GLN A 10 -44.67 28.79 -40.95
C GLN A 10 -44.96 27.44 -40.27
N GLU A 11 -45.96 26.67 -40.70
CA GLU A 11 -46.24 25.35 -40.10
C GLU A 11 -45.43 24.20 -40.74
N GLU A 12 -45.13 24.25 -42.04
CA GLU A 12 -44.32 23.20 -42.68
C GLU A 12 -42.84 23.23 -42.25
N ALA A 13 -42.28 24.40 -41.93
CA ALA A 13 -40.90 24.54 -41.49
C ALA A 13 -40.64 23.96 -40.07
N GLN A 14 -41.63 23.96 -39.17
CA GLN A 14 -41.47 23.35 -37.84
C GLN A 14 -41.57 21.82 -37.88
N SER A 15 -42.37 21.26 -38.80
CA SER A 15 -42.49 19.80 -38.95
C SER A 15 -41.21 19.15 -39.51
N LEU A 16 -40.51 19.82 -40.44
CA LEU A 16 -39.26 19.33 -41.01
C LEU A 16 -38.10 19.34 -40.00
N PHE A 17 -38.05 20.34 -39.12
CA PHE A 17 -36.98 20.49 -38.13
C PHE A 17 -37.06 19.47 -36.98
N ILE A 18 -38.26 18.98 -36.68
CA ILE A 18 -38.48 17.95 -35.65
C ILE A 18 -38.15 16.55 -36.19
N MET A 19 -38.40 16.29 -37.49
CA MET A 19 -38.08 15.00 -38.12
C MET A 19 -36.56 14.77 -38.30
N GLU A 20 -35.78 15.81 -38.63
CA GLU A 20 -34.31 15.69 -38.76
C GLU A 20 -33.61 15.38 -37.42
N ARG A 21 -34.12 15.91 -36.29
CA ARG A 21 -33.58 15.61 -34.96
C ARG A 21 -33.87 14.17 -34.50
N PHE A 22 -34.98 13.58 -34.92
CA PHE A 22 -35.31 12.19 -34.60
C PHE A 22 -34.44 11.20 -35.38
N TYR A 23 -34.17 11.45 -36.66
CA TYR A 23 -33.29 10.58 -37.46
C TYR A 23 -31.82 10.67 -37.03
N LYS A 24 -31.30 11.84 -36.64
CA LYS A 24 -29.92 11.96 -36.12
C LYS A 24 -29.74 11.30 -34.75
N LYS A 25 -30.73 11.34 -33.85
CA LYS A 25 -30.66 10.62 -32.58
C LYS A 25 -30.72 9.10 -32.75
N SER A 26 -31.52 8.59 -33.69
CA SER A 26 -31.63 7.15 -33.94
C SER A 26 -30.39 6.55 -34.63
N LEU A 27 -29.70 7.32 -35.49
CA LEU A 27 -28.45 6.88 -36.13
C LEU A 27 -27.27 6.90 -35.14
N ILE A 28 -27.21 7.88 -34.22
CA ILE A 28 -26.20 7.93 -33.16
C ILE A 28 -26.41 6.81 -32.14
N PHE A 29 -27.66 6.47 -31.81
CA PHE A 29 -27.95 5.32 -30.92
C PHE A 29 -27.58 3.97 -31.54
N SER A 30 -27.75 3.83 -32.86
CA SER A 30 -27.40 2.59 -33.58
C SER A 30 -25.88 2.43 -33.74
N LEU A 31 -25.14 3.53 -33.94
CA LEU A 31 -23.67 3.52 -33.96
C LEU A 31 -23.05 3.36 -32.57
N LEU A 32 -23.70 3.88 -31.51
CA LEU A 32 -23.29 3.60 -30.12
C LEU A 32 -23.48 2.11 -29.78
N LEU A 33 -24.55 1.48 -30.24
CA LEU A 33 -24.79 0.06 -29.95
C LEU A 33 -23.80 -0.88 -30.65
N ILE A 34 -23.34 -0.51 -31.87
CA ILE A 34 -22.28 -1.25 -32.58
C ILE A 34 -20.91 -1.01 -31.95
N GLY A 35 -20.64 0.20 -31.42
CA GLY A 35 -19.43 0.50 -30.65
C GLY A 35 -19.39 -0.19 -29.27
N ILE A 36 -20.54 -0.37 -28.63
CA ILE A 36 -20.67 -1.09 -27.36
C ILE A 36 -20.42 -2.61 -27.54
N PHE A 37 -20.70 -3.19 -28.71
CA PHE A 37 -20.40 -4.60 -28.98
C PHE A 37 -18.94 -4.88 -29.41
N GLN A 38 -18.14 -3.87 -29.76
CA GLN A 38 -16.70 -4.05 -30.03
C GLN A 38 -15.79 -3.72 -28.83
N PHE A 39 -16.29 -3.04 -27.79
CA PHE A 39 -15.51 -2.73 -26.57
C PHE A 39 -15.71 -3.70 -25.40
N VAL A 40 -16.41 -4.82 -25.61
CA VAL A 40 -16.53 -5.90 -24.60
C VAL A 40 -15.39 -6.94 -24.70
N PHE A 41 -14.44 -6.77 -25.62
CA PHE A 41 -13.24 -7.63 -25.69
C PHE A 41 -11.95 -6.82 -25.83
N ALA A 42 -11.57 -6.11 -24.77
CA ALA A 42 -10.17 -5.79 -24.46
C ALA A 42 -10.04 -5.24 -23.03
N GLN A 43 -10.31 -6.07 -22.01
CA GLN A 43 -9.73 -5.81 -20.69
C GLN A 43 -8.23 -6.11 -20.76
N ASN A 44 -7.43 -5.09 -21.05
CA ASN A 44 -6.00 -5.07 -20.74
C ASN A 44 -5.77 -3.89 -19.79
N GLY A 45 -6.10 -4.08 -18.51
CA GLY A 45 -5.59 -3.20 -17.48
C GLY A 45 -4.06 -3.32 -17.46
N THR A 46 -3.35 -2.21 -17.63
CA THR A 46 -1.89 -2.16 -17.49
C THR A 46 -1.57 -2.18 -16.00
N TYR A 47 -1.18 -3.33 -15.47
CA TYR A 47 -0.60 -3.41 -14.12
C TYR A 47 0.79 -2.77 -14.17
N SER A 48 1.07 -1.88 -13.23
CA SER A 48 2.44 -1.42 -12.99
C SER A 48 3.29 -2.64 -12.62
N LYS A 49 4.45 -2.80 -13.28
CA LYS A 49 5.32 -3.96 -13.05
C LYS A 49 5.88 -3.90 -11.63
N ARG A 50 5.59 -4.92 -10.83
CA ARG A 50 6.21 -5.14 -9.51
C ARG A 50 7.36 -6.14 -9.64
N TYR A 51 8.48 -5.87 -8.99
CA TYR A 51 9.67 -6.73 -9.02
C TYR A 51 9.91 -7.30 -7.62
N TYR A 52 9.49 -8.54 -7.40
CA TYR A 52 9.61 -9.15 -6.08
C TYR A 52 11.00 -9.74 -5.85
N LYS A 53 11.63 -9.28 -4.78
CA LYS A 53 12.87 -9.86 -4.25
C LYS A 53 12.64 -11.22 -3.60
N GLN A 54 11.51 -11.38 -2.93
CA GLN A 54 11.04 -12.64 -2.38
C GLN A 54 9.53 -12.72 -2.63
N GLN A 55 9.01 -13.93 -2.88
CA GLN A 55 7.58 -14.13 -3.09
C GLN A 55 7.16 -15.57 -2.89
N LYS A 56 5.89 -15.76 -2.49
CA LYS A 56 5.20 -17.06 -2.46
C LYS A 56 4.03 -17.07 -3.43
N VAL A 57 3.93 -18.11 -4.24
CA VAL A 57 2.81 -18.35 -5.15
C VAL A 57 2.24 -19.75 -4.88
N THR A 58 1.07 -19.79 -4.24
CA THR A 58 0.36 -21.02 -3.89
C THR A 58 -0.67 -21.45 -4.92
N PHE A 59 -0.87 -20.64 -5.98
CA PHE A 59 -1.86 -20.87 -7.04
C PHE A 59 -3.31 -21.18 -6.56
N ASN A 60 -3.63 -20.85 -5.30
CA ASN A 60 -4.91 -21.16 -4.67
C ASN A 60 -6.05 -20.32 -5.26
N ARG A 61 -6.53 -20.76 -6.42
CA ARG A 61 -7.50 -20.09 -7.29
C ARG A 61 -8.54 -21.12 -7.77
N PRO A 62 -9.75 -20.69 -8.17
CA PRO A 62 -10.73 -21.59 -8.77
C PRO A 62 -10.22 -22.22 -10.07
N ASN A 63 -10.72 -23.43 -10.40
CA ASN A 63 -10.39 -24.13 -11.64
C ASN A 63 -10.73 -23.26 -12.87
N GLY A 64 -9.80 -23.16 -13.81
CA GLY A 64 -9.98 -22.34 -15.02
C GLY A 64 -8.65 -21.85 -15.59
N ALA A 65 -8.72 -21.13 -16.71
CA ALA A 65 -7.53 -20.63 -17.39
C ALA A 65 -6.66 -19.75 -16.47
N TYR A 66 -5.35 -19.98 -16.46
CA TYR A 66 -4.42 -19.12 -15.76
C TYR A 66 -3.94 -18.02 -16.72
N THR A 67 -4.44 -16.82 -16.51
CA THR A 67 -4.31 -15.72 -17.47
C THR A 67 -3.04 -14.89 -17.21
N ASN A 68 -2.64 -14.02 -18.15
CA ASN A 68 -1.61 -13.01 -17.87
C ASN A 68 -2.00 -12.13 -16.67
N GLN A 69 -3.30 -11.93 -16.43
CA GLN A 69 -3.80 -11.23 -15.27
C GLN A 69 -3.43 -11.95 -13.97
N SER A 70 -3.75 -13.25 -13.90
CA SER A 70 -3.39 -14.11 -12.78
C SER A 70 -1.86 -14.15 -12.58
N LEU A 71 -1.10 -14.21 -13.68
CA LEU A 71 0.35 -14.13 -13.64
C LEU A 71 0.87 -12.82 -13.05
N LEU A 72 0.32 -11.67 -13.46
CA LEU A 72 0.72 -10.37 -12.93
C LEU A 72 0.35 -10.21 -11.45
N GLU A 73 -0.77 -10.77 -11.01
CA GLU A 73 -1.14 -10.82 -9.59
C GLU A 73 -0.15 -11.65 -8.76
N ASP A 74 0.25 -12.82 -9.26
CA ASP A 74 1.10 -13.76 -8.52
C ASP A 74 2.59 -13.39 -8.59
N PHE A 75 3.07 -12.94 -9.75
CA PHE A 75 4.48 -12.68 -10.04
C PHE A 75 4.85 -11.20 -10.16
N GLY A 76 3.87 -10.29 -10.21
CA GLY A 76 4.09 -8.84 -10.28
C GLY A 76 4.50 -8.33 -11.66
N ASN A 77 5.18 -9.17 -12.46
CA ASN A 77 5.58 -8.88 -13.82
C ASN A 77 5.72 -10.17 -14.64
N GLY A 78 6.01 -10.01 -15.94
CA GLY A 78 6.14 -11.11 -16.88
C GLY A 78 4.97 -11.18 -17.86
N LYS A 79 5.15 -11.96 -18.92
CA LYS A 79 4.13 -12.19 -19.95
C LYS A 79 4.44 -13.49 -20.67
N TYR A 80 3.42 -14.29 -20.97
CA TYR A 80 3.59 -15.48 -21.81
C TYR A 80 4.08 -15.11 -23.22
N TYR A 81 5.10 -15.83 -23.69
CA TYR A 81 5.64 -15.66 -25.05
C TYR A 81 4.75 -16.28 -26.14
N THR A 82 3.94 -17.28 -25.78
CA THR A 82 3.20 -18.14 -26.71
C THR A 82 1.74 -18.30 -26.28
N ASP A 83 0.92 -18.92 -27.14
CA ASP A 83 -0.55 -18.91 -27.08
C ASP A 83 -1.15 -19.34 -25.72
N ARG A 84 -2.38 -18.91 -25.44
CA ARG A 84 -2.94 -18.77 -24.07
C ARG A 84 -3.49 -20.07 -23.44
N ASP A 85 -3.53 -21.17 -24.19
CA ASP A 85 -4.28 -22.37 -23.77
C ASP A 85 -3.40 -23.47 -23.14
N HIS A 86 -2.22 -23.10 -22.64
CA HIS A 86 -1.26 -24.04 -22.06
C HIS A 86 -1.24 -24.02 -20.53
N ALA A 87 -1.80 -23.00 -19.89
CA ALA A 87 -1.76 -22.81 -18.44
C ALA A 87 -3.18 -22.75 -17.86
N THR A 88 -3.47 -23.61 -16.89
CA THR A 88 -4.77 -23.66 -16.22
C THR A 88 -4.60 -23.98 -14.75
N ILE A 89 -5.53 -23.51 -13.92
CA ILE A 89 -5.68 -23.96 -12.56
C ILE A 89 -6.56 -25.21 -12.54
N VAL A 90 -6.07 -26.27 -11.88
CA VAL A 90 -6.81 -27.51 -11.61
C VAL A 90 -6.57 -27.87 -10.16
N ASP A 91 -7.65 -27.93 -9.39
CA ASP A 91 -7.67 -28.25 -7.97
C ASP A 91 -6.69 -27.40 -7.17
N SER A 92 -6.74 -26.08 -7.40
CA SER A 92 -5.84 -25.08 -6.80
C SER A 92 -4.36 -25.23 -7.15
N THR A 93 -4.00 -25.97 -8.21
CA THR A 93 -2.62 -26.12 -8.69
C THR A 93 -2.43 -25.58 -10.10
N TYR A 94 -1.24 -25.09 -10.41
CA TYR A 94 -0.89 -24.62 -11.75
C TYR A 94 -0.52 -25.79 -12.65
N GLN A 95 -1.32 -26.04 -13.68
CA GLN A 95 -1.09 -27.09 -14.67
C GLN A 95 -0.59 -26.48 -15.98
N ILE A 96 0.52 -27.03 -16.49
CA ILE A 96 1.00 -26.80 -17.85
C ILE A 96 0.60 -27.96 -18.73
N LYS A 97 -0.12 -27.69 -19.82
CA LYS A 97 -0.47 -28.65 -20.87
C LYS A 97 0.56 -28.61 -21.99
N PHE A 98 1.25 -29.73 -22.17
CA PHE A 98 2.09 -30.05 -23.32
C PHE A 98 1.25 -30.62 -24.45
N LYS A 99 0.89 -29.77 -25.42
CA LYS A 99 -0.04 -30.14 -26.50
C LYS A 99 0.54 -31.17 -27.46
N LYS A 100 -0.26 -32.16 -27.81
CA LYS A 100 0.03 -33.15 -28.85
C LYS A 100 0.48 -32.50 -30.16
N GLY A 101 1.58 -32.98 -30.72
CA GLY A 101 2.07 -32.63 -32.07
C GLY A 101 2.65 -31.21 -32.20
N CYS A 102 2.71 -30.45 -31.10
CA CYS A 102 3.22 -29.09 -31.11
C CYS A 102 4.74 -29.04 -30.94
N LYS A 103 5.39 -28.10 -31.63
CA LYS A 103 6.82 -27.81 -31.47
C LYS A 103 7.05 -26.86 -30.28
N VAL A 104 8.32 -26.68 -29.89
CA VAL A 104 8.82 -25.87 -28.75
C VAL A 104 7.99 -24.59 -28.49
N GLY A 105 7.75 -23.76 -29.52
CA GLY A 105 7.03 -22.49 -29.38
C GLY A 105 5.49 -22.58 -29.29
N GLY A 106 4.91 -23.77 -29.25
CA GLY A 106 3.44 -23.96 -29.19
C GLY A 106 3.01 -25.13 -28.33
N THR A 107 3.91 -25.70 -27.52
CA THR A 107 3.64 -26.90 -26.74
C THR A 107 3.52 -26.62 -25.25
N GLY A 108 4.28 -25.70 -24.65
CA GLY A 108 4.27 -25.47 -23.20
C GLY A 108 4.02 -24.04 -22.79
N ALA A 109 4.44 -23.69 -21.57
CA ALA A 109 4.30 -22.36 -20.98
C ALA A 109 5.69 -21.75 -20.75
N ALA A 110 5.89 -20.52 -21.20
CA ALA A 110 7.15 -19.82 -21.05
C ALA A 110 6.93 -18.36 -20.64
N VAL A 111 7.48 -17.99 -19.50
CA VAL A 111 7.46 -16.64 -18.93
C VAL A 111 8.83 -16.33 -18.33
N ILE A 112 9.36 -15.15 -18.65
CA ILE A 112 10.43 -14.56 -17.86
C ILE A 112 9.83 -13.54 -16.90
N VAL A 113 10.16 -13.69 -15.62
CA VAL A 113 9.82 -12.76 -14.54
C VAL A 113 11.11 -12.05 -14.14
N SER A 114 11.14 -10.74 -14.25
CA SER A 114 12.27 -9.93 -13.79
C SER A 114 12.30 -9.85 -12.27
N THR A 115 13.50 -9.95 -11.71
CA THR A 115 13.75 -9.83 -10.26
C THR A 115 14.70 -8.66 -9.98
N PRO A 116 14.74 -8.15 -8.74
CA PRO A 116 15.88 -7.36 -8.28
C PRO A 116 17.20 -8.10 -8.55
N LYS A 117 18.23 -7.37 -8.98
CA LYS A 117 19.49 -7.98 -9.43
C LYS A 117 20.35 -8.35 -8.23
N LEU A 118 20.58 -9.65 -7.99
CA LEU A 118 21.34 -10.12 -6.82
C LEU A 118 22.39 -11.18 -7.20
N LYS A 119 23.33 -11.41 -6.28
CA LYS A 119 24.37 -12.44 -6.41
C LYS A 119 23.89 -13.84 -6.10
N GLN A 120 22.80 -13.99 -5.33
CA GLN A 120 22.27 -15.28 -4.97
C GLN A 120 20.75 -15.26 -4.95
N TYR A 121 20.14 -16.32 -5.47
CA TYR A 121 18.73 -16.63 -5.30
C TYR A 121 18.55 -18.12 -5.06
N THR A 122 17.52 -18.42 -4.26
CA THR A 122 16.95 -19.75 -4.15
C THR A 122 15.51 -19.74 -4.65
N MET A 123 15.13 -20.80 -5.35
CA MET A 123 13.77 -21.09 -5.77
C MET A 123 13.36 -22.45 -5.23
N GLU A 124 12.21 -22.51 -4.55
CA GLU A 124 11.56 -23.74 -4.11
C GLU A 124 10.22 -23.91 -4.84
N TYR A 125 9.85 -25.12 -5.21
CA TYR A 125 8.51 -25.42 -5.77
C TYR A 125 8.17 -26.90 -5.65
N LEU A 126 6.88 -27.20 -5.63
CA LEU A 126 6.36 -28.55 -5.81
C LEU A 126 6.14 -28.80 -7.30
N ILE A 127 6.54 -29.99 -7.76
CA ILE A 127 6.37 -30.43 -9.15
C ILE A 127 5.85 -31.87 -9.21
N LYS A 128 4.94 -32.14 -10.14
CA LYS A 128 4.43 -33.48 -10.43
C LYS A 128 4.20 -33.66 -11.92
N TYR A 129 4.84 -34.67 -12.50
CA TYR A 129 4.53 -35.15 -13.86
C TYR A 129 3.29 -36.04 -13.80
N ASP A 130 2.39 -35.94 -14.78
CA ASP A 130 1.20 -36.79 -14.83
C ASP A 130 1.54 -38.29 -14.86
N ASN A 131 0.63 -39.14 -14.37
CA ASN A 131 0.82 -40.60 -14.37
C ASN A 131 1.09 -41.14 -15.78
N ASN A 132 0.43 -40.56 -16.79
CA ASN A 132 0.58 -40.98 -18.18
C ASN A 132 1.59 -40.12 -18.94
N PHE A 133 2.52 -39.44 -18.25
CA PHE A 133 3.50 -38.58 -18.92
C PHE A 133 4.38 -39.40 -19.88
N GLU A 134 4.44 -38.99 -21.13
CA GLU A 134 4.98 -39.74 -22.25
C GLU A 134 6.50 -39.99 -22.12
N SER A 135 6.91 -41.24 -22.26
CA SER A 135 8.32 -41.63 -22.37
C SER A 135 8.96 -41.10 -23.65
N GLY A 136 10.26 -40.85 -23.60
CA GLY A 136 11.04 -40.31 -24.70
C GLY A 136 10.93 -38.79 -24.85
N LEU A 137 10.05 -38.12 -24.11
CA LEU A 137 10.01 -36.65 -24.06
C LEU A 137 11.18 -36.10 -23.25
N HIS A 138 11.86 -35.10 -23.80
CA HIS A 138 12.80 -34.27 -23.07
C HIS A 138 12.41 -32.81 -23.18
N GLY A 139 12.80 -31.98 -22.22
CA GLY A 139 12.34 -30.60 -22.18
C GLY A 139 12.94 -29.77 -21.08
N LYS A 140 12.44 -28.54 -20.92
CA LYS A 140 12.95 -27.57 -19.94
C LYS A 140 12.07 -27.47 -18.71
N GLN A 141 12.71 -27.08 -17.62
CA GLN A 141 12.13 -26.74 -16.33
C GLN A 141 12.63 -25.36 -15.90
N PHE A 142 12.17 -24.93 -14.74
CA PHE A 142 12.39 -23.59 -14.22
C PHE A 142 13.85 -23.32 -13.84
N GLY A 143 14.17 -22.04 -13.67
CA GLY A 143 15.47 -21.60 -13.22
C GLY A 143 15.63 -20.10 -13.24
N PHE A 144 16.86 -19.63 -13.52
CA PHE A 144 17.24 -18.23 -13.44
C PHE A 144 17.92 -17.73 -14.72
N ASN A 145 17.69 -16.46 -15.04
CA ASN A 145 18.45 -15.68 -16.00
C ASN A 145 19.60 -14.95 -15.30
N LEU A 146 20.75 -14.90 -15.96
CA LEU A 146 21.96 -14.23 -15.49
C LEU A 146 22.32 -13.12 -16.48
N GLY A 147 22.58 -11.91 -16.00
CA GLY A 147 22.91 -10.77 -16.85
C GLY A 147 21.89 -10.60 -17.99
N VAL A 148 22.36 -10.70 -19.24
CA VAL A 148 21.52 -10.62 -20.46
C VAL A 148 20.51 -11.77 -20.61
N GLY A 149 20.74 -12.95 -20.01
CA GLY A 149 19.78 -14.06 -20.05
C GLY A 149 19.85 -14.96 -21.30
N TYR A 150 21.04 -15.38 -21.74
CA TYR A 150 21.18 -16.19 -22.95
C TYR A 150 20.57 -17.61 -22.81
N SER A 151 19.85 -18.04 -23.84
CA SER A 151 19.25 -19.36 -23.98
C SER A 151 19.00 -19.71 -25.46
N GLY A 152 18.40 -20.86 -25.77
CA GLY A 152 17.83 -21.12 -27.10
C GLY A 152 18.84 -21.25 -28.27
N GLY A 153 20.05 -21.72 -28.00
CA GLY A 153 21.13 -21.83 -29.01
C GLY A 153 22.04 -20.60 -29.09
N ALA A 154 21.90 -19.64 -28.17
CA ALA A 154 22.74 -18.46 -28.12
C ALA A 154 24.09 -18.69 -27.40
N SER A 155 24.70 -19.87 -27.52
CA SER A 155 26.01 -20.19 -26.90
C SER A 155 27.12 -19.26 -27.39
N ASP A 156 27.15 -18.96 -28.69
CA ASP A 156 28.13 -18.06 -29.29
C ASP A 156 28.03 -16.65 -28.71
N ALA A 157 26.80 -16.18 -28.45
CA ALA A 157 26.59 -14.87 -27.83
C ALA A 157 27.01 -14.89 -26.35
N ALA A 158 26.62 -15.94 -25.59
CA ALA A 158 27.02 -16.10 -24.20
C ALA A 158 28.53 -16.11 -24.01
N THR A 159 29.25 -16.86 -24.85
CA THR A 159 30.71 -17.01 -24.78
C THR A 159 31.47 -15.80 -25.31
N LYS A 160 31.05 -15.24 -26.45
CA LYS A 160 31.68 -14.08 -27.07
C LYS A 160 31.50 -12.82 -26.22
N ASN A 161 30.29 -12.58 -25.74
CA ASN A 161 29.98 -11.34 -25.02
C ASN A 161 30.32 -11.47 -23.53
N GLY A 162 30.17 -12.67 -22.95
CA GLY A 162 30.49 -12.91 -21.54
C GLY A 162 29.66 -12.07 -20.55
N ASP A 163 28.47 -11.61 -20.95
CA ASP A 163 27.61 -10.69 -20.20
C ASP A 163 26.28 -11.30 -19.77
N GLY A 164 26.16 -12.63 -19.83
CA GLY A 164 24.98 -13.30 -19.34
C GLY A 164 24.98 -14.81 -19.58
N GLY A 165 23.87 -15.42 -19.19
CA GLY A 165 23.65 -16.85 -19.26
C GLY A 165 22.30 -17.22 -18.65
N SER A 166 22.09 -18.51 -18.43
CA SER A 166 20.92 -19.01 -17.71
C SER A 166 21.27 -20.30 -16.99
N VAL A 167 20.69 -20.51 -15.81
CA VAL A 167 20.76 -21.77 -15.07
C VAL A 167 19.34 -22.30 -14.98
N ARG A 168 19.04 -23.38 -15.69
CA ARG A 168 17.72 -24.03 -15.66
C ARG A 168 17.87 -25.51 -15.38
N LEU A 169 16.76 -26.14 -15.02
CA LEU A 169 16.65 -27.59 -15.05
C LEU A 169 16.13 -28.06 -16.41
N GLN A 170 16.43 -29.31 -16.74
CA GLN A 170 15.79 -30.02 -17.84
C GLN A 170 15.33 -31.39 -17.37
N PHE A 171 14.36 -31.96 -18.09
CA PHE A 171 13.91 -33.33 -17.89
C PHE A 171 14.16 -34.18 -19.13
N ASP A 172 14.35 -35.48 -18.91
CA ASP A 172 14.38 -36.56 -19.88
C ASP A 172 13.47 -37.69 -19.34
N ALA A 173 12.36 -37.95 -20.01
CA ALA A 173 11.37 -38.95 -19.59
C ALA A 173 11.77 -40.33 -20.12
N HIS A 174 12.06 -41.25 -19.21
CA HIS A 174 12.33 -42.66 -19.49
C HIS A 174 11.10 -43.51 -19.15
N ASP A 175 11.11 -44.80 -19.49
CA ASP A 175 9.94 -45.66 -19.28
C ASP A 175 9.52 -45.77 -17.80
N ASP A 176 10.48 -45.72 -16.89
CA ASP A 176 10.31 -45.94 -15.46
C ASP A 176 10.54 -44.69 -14.60
N CYS A 177 11.13 -43.63 -15.15
CA CYS A 177 11.40 -42.40 -14.41
C CYS A 177 11.38 -41.14 -15.28
N ILE A 178 11.45 -39.98 -14.63
CA ILE A 178 11.79 -38.69 -15.22
C ILE A 178 13.17 -38.31 -14.70
N SER A 179 14.20 -38.42 -15.53
CA SER A 179 15.56 -37.99 -15.20
C SER A 179 15.67 -36.47 -15.32
N ASN A 180 16.32 -35.82 -14.37
CA ASN A 180 16.47 -34.37 -14.28
C ASN A 180 17.93 -33.99 -14.13
N GLN A 181 18.32 -32.89 -14.76
CA GLN A 181 19.70 -32.40 -14.72
C GLN A 181 19.76 -30.89 -14.94
N LEU A 182 20.94 -30.30 -14.71
CA LEU A 182 21.18 -28.91 -15.07
C LEU A 182 21.19 -28.72 -16.59
N TYR A 183 20.78 -27.53 -17.02
CA TYR A 183 20.86 -27.04 -18.38
C TYR A 183 21.30 -25.57 -18.37
N VAL A 184 22.62 -25.37 -18.46
CA VAL A 184 23.28 -24.10 -18.16
C VAL A 184 23.88 -23.47 -19.42
N TYR A 185 23.62 -22.19 -19.62
CA TYR A 185 24.37 -21.31 -20.52
C TYR A 185 25.28 -20.42 -19.67
N TYR A 186 26.58 -20.41 -19.97
CA TYR A 186 27.57 -19.61 -19.24
C TYR A 186 28.76 -19.24 -20.13
N SER A 187 29.59 -18.32 -19.64
CA SER A 187 30.65 -17.67 -20.42
C SER A 187 31.72 -18.61 -20.98
N ASP A 188 31.91 -19.77 -20.36
CA ASP A 188 32.96 -20.74 -20.71
C ASP A 188 32.38 -22.06 -21.27
N MET A 189 31.10 -22.08 -21.65
CA MET A 189 30.50 -23.26 -22.27
C MET A 189 31.12 -23.55 -23.64
N THR A 190 31.26 -24.83 -23.98
CA THR A 190 31.83 -25.29 -25.26
C THR A 190 30.81 -25.93 -26.19
N THR A 191 29.57 -26.04 -25.74
CA THR A 191 28.47 -26.69 -26.43
C THR A 191 27.59 -25.65 -27.14
N GLU A 192 26.90 -26.06 -28.21
CA GLU A 192 25.96 -25.19 -28.95
C GLU A 192 24.70 -24.87 -28.11
N TYR A 193 24.32 -25.81 -27.26
CA TYR A 193 23.16 -25.73 -26.38
C TYR A 193 23.59 -25.78 -24.92
N GLY A 194 22.68 -25.49 -24.00
CA GLY A 194 23.00 -25.56 -22.57
C GLY A 194 23.53 -26.94 -22.18
N CYS A 195 24.43 -26.99 -21.20
CA CYS A 195 25.04 -28.25 -20.77
C CYS A 195 24.75 -28.55 -19.30
N ASN A 196 25.09 -29.78 -18.89
CA ASN A 196 25.02 -30.25 -17.51
C ASN A 196 26.42 -30.19 -16.89
N PRO A 197 26.87 -29.04 -16.35
CA PRO A 197 28.16 -28.98 -15.68
C PRO A 197 28.18 -29.94 -14.49
N GLY A 198 29.25 -30.72 -14.35
CA GLY A 198 29.36 -31.76 -13.32
C GLY A 198 28.72 -33.11 -13.66
N ASP A 199 27.96 -33.20 -14.76
CA ASP A 199 27.30 -34.44 -15.23
C ASP A 199 26.45 -35.14 -14.15
N GLN A 200 25.81 -34.35 -13.28
CA GLN A 200 24.96 -34.84 -12.19
C GLN A 200 23.51 -34.92 -12.63
N LYS A 201 22.80 -35.97 -12.22
CA LYS A 201 21.38 -36.20 -12.55
C LYS A 201 20.63 -36.80 -11.36
N TYR A 202 19.30 -36.67 -11.38
CA TYR A 202 18.44 -37.33 -10.42
C TYR A 202 17.07 -37.67 -11.00
N ASP A 203 16.47 -38.73 -10.50
CA ASP A 203 15.22 -39.26 -11.01
C ASP A 203 14.03 -38.87 -10.14
N MET A 204 12.90 -38.63 -10.79
CA MET A 204 11.58 -38.48 -10.19
C MET A 204 10.62 -39.52 -10.75
N GLN A 205 9.61 -39.86 -9.97
CA GLN A 205 8.54 -40.77 -10.38
C GLN A 205 7.34 -39.98 -10.91
N ARG A 206 6.66 -40.53 -11.93
CA ARG A 206 5.38 -40.00 -12.42
C ARG A 206 4.31 -40.08 -11.33
N GLY A 207 3.37 -39.14 -11.34
CA GLY A 207 2.26 -39.11 -10.39
C GLY A 207 2.61 -38.66 -8.97
N VAL A 208 3.89 -38.45 -8.67
CA VAL A 208 4.37 -38.10 -7.34
C VAL A 208 4.74 -36.62 -7.30
N TRP A 209 4.26 -35.92 -6.26
CA TRP A 209 4.73 -34.58 -5.95
C TRP A 209 6.14 -34.63 -5.38
N ASN A 210 7.04 -33.83 -5.93
CA ASN A 210 8.41 -33.69 -5.44
C ASN A 210 8.66 -32.22 -5.10
N LYS A 211 9.35 -31.97 -3.99
CA LYS A 211 9.84 -30.62 -3.64
C LYS A 211 11.20 -30.42 -4.27
N ILE A 212 11.33 -29.42 -5.14
CA ILE A 212 12.60 -28.98 -5.70
C ILE A 212 13.06 -27.71 -4.98
N LYS A 213 14.34 -27.64 -4.64
CA LYS A 213 15.04 -26.42 -4.24
C LYS A 213 16.22 -26.22 -5.19
N LEU A 214 16.29 -25.08 -5.86
CA LEU A 214 17.39 -24.68 -6.73
C LEU A 214 18.01 -23.40 -6.18
N THR A 215 19.29 -23.47 -5.81
CA THR A 215 20.07 -22.31 -5.37
C THR A 215 21.16 -22.01 -6.40
N VAL A 216 21.27 -20.74 -6.79
CA VAL A 216 22.32 -20.25 -7.68
C VAL A 216 23.04 -19.10 -6.99
N THR A 217 24.36 -19.25 -6.87
CA THR A 217 25.28 -18.24 -6.34
C THR A 217 26.24 -17.83 -7.46
N MET A 218 26.21 -16.55 -7.84
CA MET A 218 27.12 -15.95 -8.80
C MET A 218 28.55 -15.92 -8.24
N GLU A 219 29.54 -16.07 -9.11
CA GLU A 219 30.95 -15.95 -8.74
C GLU A 219 31.32 -14.56 -8.15
N THR A 220 32.34 -14.54 -7.30
CA THR A 220 32.92 -13.29 -6.75
C THR A 220 33.61 -12.52 -7.87
N SER A 221 34.49 -13.20 -8.61
CA SER A 221 35.14 -12.71 -9.83
C SER A 221 35.18 -13.81 -10.90
N TYR A 222 35.39 -13.41 -12.17
CA TYR A 222 35.53 -14.37 -13.26
C TYR A 222 36.72 -15.34 -13.06
N GLU A 223 37.79 -14.89 -12.41
CA GLU A 223 39.00 -15.66 -12.12
C GLU A 223 38.83 -16.60 -10.92
N ALA A 224 37.97 -16.23 -9.96
CA ALA A 224 37.75 -17.01 -8.74
C ALA A 224 37.08 -18.37 -9.03
N LYS A 225 36.23 -18.43 -10.07
CA LYS A 225 35.48 -19.64 -10.46
C LYS A 225 34.70 -20.27 -9.30
N ASP A 226 34.20 -19.43 -8.41
CA ASP A 226 33.54 -19.81 -7.16
C ASP A 226 32.01 -19.71 -7.24
N ALA A 227 31.44 -19.64 -8.46
CA ALA A 227 30.00 -19.80 -8.61
C ALA A 227 29.57 -21.18 -8.08
N ARG A 228 28.34 -21.24 -7.55
CA ARG A 228 27.77 -22.47 -7.03
C ARG A 228 26.34 -22.65 -7.53
N ILE A 229 26.02 -23.86 -7.95
CA ILE A 229 24.66 -24.27 -8.30
C ILE A 229 24.32 -25.52 -7.51
N GLU A 230 23.24 -25.47 -6.74
CA GLU A 230 22.80 -26.59 -5.92
C GLU A 230 21.34 -26.92 -6.18
N VAL A 231 21.03 -28.20 -6.22
CA VAL A 231 19.66 -28.71 -6.41
C VAL A 231 19.38 -29.77 -5.37
N TRP A 232 18.27 -29.62 -4.66
CA TRP A 232 17.71 -30.63 -3.78
C TRP A 232 16.38 -31.12 -4.35
N CYS A 233 16.11 -32.42 -4.17
CA CYS A 233 14.83 -33.04 -4.47
C CYS A 233 14.39 -33.81 -3.22
N ASN A 234 13.23 -33.44 -2.67
CA ASN A 234 12.68 -33.99 -1.42
C ASN A 234 13.69 -33.93 -0.27
N ASP A 235 14.25 -32.73 -0.05
CA ASP A 235 15.23 -32.39 0.98
C ASP A 235 16.58 -33.15 0.89
N GLU A 236 16.78 -33.96 -0.14
CA GLU A 236 18.06 -34.61 -0.44
C GLU A 236 18.82 -33.81 -1.50
N LYS A 237 20.08 -33.44 -1.21
CA LYS A 237 20.94 -32.75 -2.18
C LYS A 237 21.28 -33.70 -3.33
N LYS A 238 20.91 -33.32 -4.55
CA LYS A 238 21.11 -34.10 -5.78
C LYS A 238 22.21 -33.54 -6.67
N ILE A 239 22.35 -32.22 -6.72
CA ILE A 239 23.33 -31.52 -7.54
C ILE A 239 24.06 -30.50 -6.65
N ASP A 240 25.39 -30.45 -6.78
CA ASP A 240 26.27 -29.47 -6.13
C ASP A 240 27.45 -29.25 -7.07
N VAL A 241 27.40 -28.14 -7.80
CA VAL A 241 28.39 -27.78 -8.82
C VAL A 241 29.08 -26.50 -8.41
N THR A 242 30.40 -26.54 -8.40
CA THR A 242 31.29 -25.40 -8.19
C THR A 242 32.41 -25.39 -9.23
N GLY A 243 33.37 -24.46 -9.15
CA GLY A 243 34.47 -24.37 -10.11
C GLY A 243 34.07 -23.72 -11.44
N LEU A 244 32.93 -22.99 -11.45
CA LEU A 244 32.39 -22.32 -12.63
C LEU A 244 32.53 -20.81 -12.52
N SER A 245 32.66 -20.16 -13.68
CA SER A 245 32.38 -18.73 -13.84
C SER A 245 31.21 -18.58 -14.78
N LEU A 246 30.09 -18.08 -14.26
CA LEU A 246 28.86 -17.98 -15.03
C LEU A 246 28.94 -16.80 -16.01
N VAL A 247 29.46 -15.65 -15.56
CA VAL A 247 29.49 -14.38 -16.29
C VAL A 247 30.88 -13.71 -16.21
N ARG A 248 31.49 -13.43 -17.37
CA ARG A 248 32.80 -12.76 -17.45
C ARG A 248 32.77 -11.30 -16.99
N LYS A 249 31.77 -10.53 -17.40
CA LYS A 249 31.68 -9.08 -17.08
C LYS A 249 31.11 -8.81 -15.69
N ASP A 250 31.83 -8.04 -14.88
CA ASP A 250 31.44 -7.68 -13.51
C ASP A 250 30.06 -7.01 -13.43
N GLU A 251 29.80 -6.03 -14.30
CA GLU A 251 28.55 -5.26 -14.35
C GLU A 251 27.30 -6.09 -14.70
N HIS A 252 27.50 -7.31 -15.23
CA HIS A 252 26.46 -8.26 -15.59
C HIS A 252 26.40 -9.49 -14.68
N ARG A 253 27.28 -9.59 -13.69
CA ARG A 253 27.41 -10.75 -12.81
C ARG A 253 26.36 -10.75 -11.70
N LEU A 254 25.09 -10.76 -12.09
CA LEU A 254 23.91 -10.80 -11.23
C LEU A 254 22.83 -11.68 -11.87
N ILE A 255 22.03 -12.32 -11.02
CA ILE A 255 20.78 -12.96 -11.40
C ILE A 255 19.77 -11.86 -11.69
N THR A 256 19.13 -11.90 -12.87
CA THR A 256 18.28 -10.81 -13.40
C THR A 256 16.82 -11.21 -13.57
N GLY A 257 16.50 -12.48 -13.41
CA GLY A 257 15.12 -12.94 -13.45
C GLY A 257 14.96 -14.43 -13.23
N ILE A 258 13.70 -14.82 -13.11
CA ILE A 258 13.22 -16.19 -13.04
C ILE A 258 12.77 -16.62 -14.43
N CYS A 259 13.26 -17.79 -14.84
CA CYS A 259 12.77 -18.52 -16.01
C CYS A 259 11.63 -19.44 -15.57
N PHE A 260 10.39 -18.92 -15.58
CA PHE A 260 9.21 -19.74 -15.36
C PHE A 260 8.75 -20.36 -16.69
N GLU A 261 9.56 -21.29 -17.19
CA GLU A 261 9.39 -21.89 -18.49
C GLU A 261 9.48 -23.41 -18.43
N SER A 262 8.47 -24.09 -18.97
CA SER A 262 8.52 -25.52 -19.20
C SER A 262 7.81 -25.91 -20.49
N PHE A 263 8.52 -26.68 -21.30
CA PHE A 263 8.07 -27.18 -22.59
C PHE A 263 8.92 -28.40 -23.00
N PRO A 264 8.33 -29.39 -23.68
CA PRO A 264 9.10 -30.42 -24.36
C PRO A 264 9.82 -29.84 -25.58
N GLY A 265 11.06 -30.29 -25.81
CA GLY A 265 11.78 -30.08 -27.05
C GLY A 265 13.26 -29.70 -26.93
N GLY A 266 13.81 -29.35 -28.11
CA GLY A 266 15.18 -29.67 -28.52
C GLY A 266 15.16 -30.92 -29.41
N GLY A 267 16.00 -31.06 -30.44
CA GLY A 267 16.22 -32.35 -31.11
C GLY A 267 15.07 -33.04 -31.89
N GLY A 268 13.89 -32.44 -32.06
CA GLY A 268 12.85 -32.94 -32.99
C GLY A 268 11.87 -34.00 -32.46
N ILE A 269 11.84 -34.25 -31.16
CA ILE A 269 10.85 -35.13 -30.50
C ILE A 269 9.69 -34.29 -29.96
N TYR A 270 8.46 -34.70 -30.25
CA TYR A 270 7.23 -33.96 -29.92
C TYR A 270 6.19 -34.88 -29.29
N PRO A 271 5.32 -34.37 -28.38
CA PRO A 271 4.29 -35.17 -27.73
C PRO A 271 3.35 -35.87 -28.72
N THR A 272 3.08 -37.16 -28.53
CA THR A 272 2.10 -37.93 -29.32
C THR A 272 0.69 -37.89 -28.72
N HIS A 273 0.57 -37.43 -27.46
CA HIS A 273 -0.67 -37.05 -26.81
C HIS A 273 -0.47 -35.81 -25.91
N ASP A 274 -1.57 -35.26 -25.38
CA ASP A 274 -1.47 -34.17 -24.41
C ASP A 274 -0.82 -34.71 -23.13
N ASN A 275 0.19 -34.00 -22.64
CA ASN A 275 0.93 -34.32 -21.43
C ASN A 275 0.78 -33.18 -20.42
N TYR A 276 0.86 -33.46 -19.12
CA TYR A 276 0.58 -32.48 -18.07
C TYR A 276 1.69 -32.43 -17.03
N LEU A 277 2.08 -31.21 -16.67
CA LEU A 277 2.99 -30.91 -15.57
C LEU A 277 2.26 -30.03 -14.56
N TYR A 278 2.27 -30.42 -13.29
CA TYR A 278 1.59 -29.69 -12.21
C TYR A 278 2.63 -29.05 -11.30
N ILE A 279 2.41 -27.77 -10.95
CA ILE A 279 3.25 -26.95 -10.08
C ILE A 279 2.42 -26.42 -8.93
N ASP A 280 3.02 -26.36 -7.75
CA ASP A 280 2.43 -25.73 -6.58
C ASP A 280 3.51 -25.14 -5.66
N ASP A 281 3.09 -24.30 -4.70
CA ASP A 281 3.89 -23.74 -3.61
C ASP A 281 5.22 -23.11 -4.05
N MET A 282 5.22 -22.41 -5.18
CA MET A 282 6.43 -21.81 -5.74
C MET A 282 6.87 -20.62 -4.89
N THR A 283 8.15 -20.61 -4.55
CA THR A 283 8.75 -19.61 -3.68
C THR A 283 10.11 -19.20 -4.25
N TRP A 284 10.45 -17.91 -4.16
CA TRP A 284 11.83 -17.47 -4.38
C TRP A 284 12.26 -16.45 -3.35
N TYR A 285 13.55 -16.40 -3.04
CA TYR A 285 14.15 -15.51 -2.05
C TYR A 285 15.68 -15.42 -2.22
N PRO A 286 16.34 -14.37 -1.70
CA PRO A 286 17.80 -14.29 -1.62
C PRO A 286 18.35 -15.17 -0.49
N GLY A 287 19.50 -15.80 -0.66
CA GLY A 287 20.11 -16.65 0.39
C GLY A 287 20.05 -18.16 0.11
N GLU A 288 20.79 -18.96 0.89
CA GLU A 288 20.70 -20.43 0.89
C GLU A 288 19.54 -20.95 1.78
N ASP A 289 19.15 -20.18 2.80
CA ASP A 289 18.12 -20.57 3.77
C ASP A 289 16.83 -19.77 3.59
N ASN A 290 15.71 -20.48 3.60
CA ASN A 290 14.37 -19.91 3.75
C ASN A 290 14.23 -19.50 5.23
N GLU A 291 15.04 -18.54 5.67
CA GLU A 291 14.93 -17.87 6.96
C GLU A 291 13.57 -17.15 6.94
N THR A 292 12.52 -17.91 7.28
CA THR A 292 11.10 -17.52 7.40
C THR A 292 10.76 -16.33 6.53
N PHE A 293 10.13 -16.53 5.36
CA PHE A 293 9.37 -15.51 4.63
C PHE A 293 9.25 -14.24 5.47
N LYS A 294 10.19 -13.29 5.32
CA LYS A 294 10.16 -12.07 6.14
C LYS A 294 9.09 -11.21 5.48
N SER A 295 7.86 -11.69 5.58
CA SER A 295 6.65 -10.97 5.25
C SER A 295 6.70 -9.69 6.04
N THR A 296 6.35 -8.58 5.41
CA THR A 296 5.94 -7.38 6.13
C THR A 296 5.11 -7.81 7.35
N PRO A 297 5.56 -7.52 8.58
CA PRO A 297 4.89 -8.03 9.75
C PRO A 297 3.45 -7.49 9.77
N ASN A 298 2.54 -8.19 10.43
CA ASN A 298 1.16 -7.70 10.56
C ASN A 298 1.11 -6.40 11.37
N GLU A 299 2.04 -6.24 12.30
CA GLU A 299 2.14 -5.10 13.20
C GLU A 299 3.61 -4.72 13.37
N LEU A 300 3.87 -3.44 13.61
CA LEU A 300 5.20 -2.94 13.88
C LEU A 300 5.13 -1.93 15.01
N TYR A 301 6.12 -1.99 15.89
CA TYR A 301 6.23 -1.15 17.08
C TYR A 301 7.59 -0.47 17.11
N MET A 302 7.59 0.84 17.34
CA MET A 302 8.78 1.61 17.66
C MET A 302 8.97 1.65 19.19
N ARG A 303 10.21 1.46 19.63
CA ARG A 303 10.62 1.40 21.04
C ARG A 303 11.79 2.33 21.28
N GLY A 304 11.90 2.92 22.45
CA GLY A 304 13.07 3.71 22.85
C GLY A 304 12.97 4.23 24.28
N ASP A 305 14.11 4.67 24.81
CA ASP A 305 14.27 4.99 26.23
C ASP A 305 13.67 6.35 26.63
N ALA A 306 13.19 7.14 25.66
CA ALA A 306 12.71 8.52 25.86
C ALA A 306 11.58 8.92 24.89
N LEU A 307 10.59 8.06 24.65
CA LEU A 307 9.39 8.46 23.90
C LEU A 307 8.72 9.67 24.58
N ALA A 308 8.47 10.74 23.82
CA ALA A 308 7.93 11.98 24.39
C ALA A 308 6.48 11.82 24.87
N GLU A 309 5.74 10.91 24.24
CA GLU A 309 4.27 10.82 24.31
C GLU A 309 3.78 9.58 25.07
N SER A 310 4.65 8.62 25.37
CA SER A 310 4.28 7.35 26.04
C SER A 310 5.48 6.67 26.68
N LEU A 311 5.27 5.93 27.78
CA LEU A 311 6.27 4.98 28.33
C LEU A 311 6.14 3.58 27.70
N SER A 312 5.14 3.38 26.84
CA SER A 312 4.87 2.13 26.14
C SER A 312 5.30 2.22 24.67
N PRO A 313 5.65 1.10 24.03
CA PRO A 313 5.95 1.04 22.59
C PRO A 313 4.88 1.71 21.73
N LEU A 314 5.28 2.46 20.71
CA LEU A 314 4.37 3.10 19.77
C LEU A 314 4.13 2.18 18.59
N LYS A 315 2.89 1.71 18.43
CA LYS A 315 2.48 1.00 17.22
C LYS A 315 2.58 1.92 16.01
N MET A 316 3.04 1.40 14.88
CA MET A 316 3.11 2.11 13.62
C MET A 316 1.92 1.72 12.74
N GLN A 317 1.43 2.65 11.93
CA GLN A 317 0.34 2.37 11.01
C GLN A 317 0.89 1.82 9.70
N ARG A 318 0.34 0.68 9.23
CA ARG A 318 0.61 0.19 7.88
C ARG A 318 -0.14 1.06 6.87
N ILE A 319 0.59 1.71 5.96
CA ILE A 319 -0.04 2.62 4.99
C ILE A 319 -0.63 1.84 3.82
N VAL A 320 -1.69 2.35 3.22
CA VAL A 320 -2.25 1.83 1.96
C VAL A 320 -1.30 2.24 0.82
N GLU A 321 -1.06 1.36 -0.17
CA GLU A 321 -0.36 1.75 -1.40
C GLU A 321 -1.03 2.99 -1.96
N GLY A 322 -0.18 3.90 -2.45
CA GLY A 322 -0.60 5.24 -2.84
C GLY A 322 -1.72 5.24 -3.87
N PHE A 323 -2.30 6.41 -4.02
CA PHE A 323 -3.12 6.77 -5.17
C PHE A 323 -2.48 6.32 -6.51
N PRO A 324 -3.24 5.77 -7.49
CA PRO A 324 -4.70 5.84 -7.65
C PRO A 324 -5.49 4.59 -7.18
N GLU A 325 -4.86 3.49 -6.78
CA GLU A 325 -5.57 2.25 -6.40
C GLU A 325 -6.57 2.50 -5.26
N SER A 326 -6.11 3.26 -4.27
CA SER A 326 -6.91 3.73 -3.15
C SER A 326 -8.11 4.59 -3.60
N TYR A 327 -7.97 5.45 -4.61
CA TYR A 327 -9.05 6.28 -5.15
C TYR A 327 -10.20 5.46 -5.76
N ASN A 328 -9.89 4.31 -6.35
CA ASN A 328 -10.87 3.40 -6.94
C ASN A 328 -11.52 2.46 -5.92
N GLY A 329 -11.26 2.63 -4.62
CA GLY A 329 -11.75 1.77 -3.55
C GLY A 329 -10.99 0.46 -3.39
N ASN A 330 -9.87 0.28 -4.13
CA ASN A 330 -8.98 -0.86 -3.99
C ASN A 330 -7.92 -0.52 -2.94
N LEU A 331 -8.22 -0.80 -1.68
CA LEU A 331 -7.28 -0.63 -0.58
C LEU A 331 -6.23 -1.75 -0.62
N VAL A 332 -5.13 -1.51 -1.33
CA VAL A 332 -3.97 -2.41 -1.32
C VAL A 332 -3.08 -2.02 -0.13
N THR A 333 -2.84 -2.92 0.81
CA THR A 333 -1.91 -2.66 1.93
C THR A 333 -0.47 -2.62 1.43
N SER A 334 0.26 -1.53 1.70
CA SER A 334 1.68 -1.42 1.33
C SER A 334 2.59 -2.27 2.21
N ASN A 335 3.88 -2.36 1.83
CA ASN A 335 4.94 -2.93 2.67
C ASN A 335 5.57 -1.90 3.62
N THR A 336 4.99 -0.70 3.75
CA THR A 336 5.53 0.40 4.55
C THR A 336 4.67 0.68 5.78
N PHE A 337 5.33 0.86 6.92
CA PHE A 337 4.74 1.39 8.14
C PHE A 337 5.13 2.86 8.33
N GLU A 338 4.21 3.68 8.83
CA GLU A 338 4.41 5.11 9.11
C GLU A 338 4.00 5.45 10.55
N LEU A 339 4.78 6.32 11.17
CA LEU A 339 4.48 6.94 12.45
C LEU A 339 4.82 8.42 12.37
N ILE A 340 3.87 9.27 12.76
CA ILE A 340 4.10 10.69 12.99
C ILE A 340 3.97 10.91 14.49
N THR A 341 5.04 11.33 15.15
CA THR A 341 5.07 11.52 16.61
C THR A 341 6.19 12.49 16.98
N SER A 342 6.19 12.97 18.22
CA SER A 342 7.32 13.71 18.75
C SER A 342 8.30 12.83 19.51
N LEU A 343 9.59 13.03 19.25
CA LEU A 343 10.68 12.29 19.88
C LEU A 343 11.53 13.22 20.75
N LYS A 344 12.08 12.68 21.84
CA LYS A 344 13.17 13.33 22.60
C LYS A 344 14.51 12.74 22.17
N THR A 345 15.59 13.36 22.63
CA THR A 345 16.95 12.82 22.52
C THR A 345 17.02 11.39 23.04
N GLY A 346 17.56 10.46 22.23
CA GLY A 346 17.64 9.05 22.58
C GLY A 346 17.77 8.13 21.36
N SER A 347 17.86 6.82 21.63
CA SER A 347 17.92 5.78 20.60
C SER A 347 16.62 4.99 20.55
N TYR A 348 16.24 4.60 19.34
CA TYR A 348 14.99 3.93 19.07
C TYR A 348 15.20 2.73 18.13
N SER A 349 14.43 1.67 18.36
CA SER A 349 14.48 0.41 17.64
C SER A 349 13.07 -0.06 17.28
N PHE A 350 12.97 -1.11 16.47
CA PHE A 350 11.69 -1.61 15.96
C PHE A 350 11.48 -3.10 16.25
N SER A 351 10.22 -3.48 16.48
CA SER A 351 9.83 -4.88 16.71
C SER A 351 8.47 -5.20 16.10
N ALA A 352 8.31 -6.44 15.62
CA ALA A 352 7.05 -6.99 15.17
C ALA A 352 6.12 -7.42 16.33
N SER A 353 6.54 -7.19 17.57
CA SER A 353 5.80 -7.55 18.79
C SER A 353 5.76 -6.37 19.76
N GLU A 354 4.64 -6.20 20.45
CA GLU A 354 4.49 -5.14 21.46
C GLU A 354 5.47 -5.34 22.63
N ASN A 355 5.74 -6.60 23.04
CA ASN A 355 6.67 -6.95 24.11
C ASN A 355 8.16 -6.84 23.70
N GLY A 356 8.43 -6.73 22.39
CA GLY A 356 9.75 -6.51 21.80
C GLY A 356 10.65 -7.74 21.73
N GLU A 357 10.08 -8.92 21.87
CA GLU A 357 10.80 -10.19 21.68
C GLU A 357 11.12 -10.41 20.19
N ASP A 358 10.22 -9.99 19.30
CA ASP A 358 10.37 -10.10 17.85
C ASP A 358 11.06 -8.88 17.25
N LYS A 359 12.35 -8.67 17.57
CA LYS A 359 13.11 -7.55 16.99
C LYS A 359 13.24 -7.70 15.48
N ILE A 360 13.00 -6.62 14.75
CA ILE A 360 13.30 -6.61 13.30
C ILE A 360 14.75 -6.22 13.09
N GLN A 361 15.36 -6.78 12.04
CA GLN A 361 16.72 -6.45 11.65
C GLN A 361 16.71 -5.21 10.76
N SER A 362 16.61 -4.01 11.35
CA SER A 362 16.62 -2.72 10.67
C SER A 362 17.68 -1.79 11.26
N GLU A 363 17.88 -0.62 10.65
CA GLU A 363 18.67 0.45 11.27
C GLU A 363 17.96 1.01 12.50
N ASP A 364 18.70 1.20 13.60
CA ASP A 364 18.22 1.93 14.77
C ASP A 364 18.27 3.44 14.49
N ILE A 365 17.31 4.17 15.04
CA ILE A 365 17.26 5.63 14.97
C ILE A 365 17.97 6.23 16.17
N THR A 366 18.74 7.30 15.96
CA THR A 366 19.24 8.15 17.04
C THR A 366 18.78 9.59 16.85
N VAL A 367 18.12 10.14 17.86
CA VAL A 367 17.68 11.54 17.89
C VAL A 367 18.63 12.33 18.78
N ASN A 368 19.18 13.41 18.24
CA ASN A 368 20.14 14.29 18.93
C ASN A 368 19.59 15.73 19.02
N GLU A 369 18.44 15.88 19.68
CA GLU A 369 17.79 17.18 19.88
C GLU A 369 18.19 17.80 21.24
N THR A 370 17.68 19.01 21.51
CA THR A 370 17.85 19.62 22.84
C THR A 370 17.14 18.76 23.89
N GLU A 371 17.88 18.38 24.94
CA GLU A 371 17.38 17.48 25.97
C GLU A 371 16.04 17.96 26.56
N GLY A 372 15.06 17.06 26.60
CA GLY A 372 13.74 17.32 27.16
C GLY A 372 12.74 18.06 26.26
N VAL A 373 13.13 18.52 25.07
CA VAL A 373 12.24 19.19 24.12
C VAL A 373 11.77 18.20 23.03
N PRO A 374 10.48 17.82 23.00
CA PRO A 374 9.95 16.96 21.95
C PRO A 374 9.94 17.65 20.59
N VAL A 375 10.38 16.95 19.55
CA VAL A 375 10.39 17.43 18.17
C VAL A 375 9.55 16.48 17.29
N PRO A 376 8.61 16.97 16.47
CA PRO A 376 7.79 16.12 15.60
C PRO A 376 8.60 15.56 14.43
N TYR A 377 8.48 14.26 14.20
CA TYR A 377 9.07 13.53 13.09
C TYR A 377 8.03 12.74 12.32
N ARG A 378 8.34 12.47 11.05
CA ARG A 378 7.72 11.45 10.23
C ARG A 378 8.71 10.30 10.08
N ILE A 379 8.30 9.12 10.50
CA ILE A 379 9.13 7.92 10.56
C ILE A 379 8.50 6.87 9.68
N ARG A 380 9.28 6.22 8.82
CA ARG A 380 8.82 5.10 8.00
C ARG A 380 9.77 3.92 8.07
N VAL A 381 9.20 2.72 8.01
CA VAL A 381 9.94 1.47 7.86
C VAL A 381 9.38 0.72 6.65
N ASN A 382 10.19 0.52 5.62
CA ASN A 382 9.80 -0.16 4.38
C ASN A 382 10.44 -1.56 4.30
N PHE A 383 9.62 -2.58 4.07
CA PHE A 383 9.99 -3.99 3.97
C PHE A 383 10.19 -4.50 2.53
N ASP A 384 10.39 -3.61 1.55
CA ASP A 384 10.66 -3.99 0.15
C ASP A 384 12.07 -4.60 -0.06
N ASP A 385 13.00 -4.34 0.87
CA ASP A 385 14.40 -4.82 0.87
C ASP A 385 14.67 -5.90 1.94
N ASP A 386 15.87 -6.52 1.95
CA ASP A 386 16.22 -7.60 2.91
C ASP A 386 16.36 -7.09 4.35
N ILE A 387 16.88 -5.87 4.47
CA ILE A 387 16.98 -5.11 5.70
C ILE A 387 15.95 -4.00 5.53
N PRO A 388 14.89 -3.94 6.36
CA PRO A 388 13.90 -2.89 6.24
C PRO A 388 14.57 -1.53 6.31
N SER A 389 14.29 -0.68 5.31
CA SER A 389 14.85 0.66 5.25
C SER A 389 14.06 1.58 6.16
N VAL A 390 14.79 2.33 7.00
CA VAL A 390 14.21 3.27 7.95
C VAL A 390 14.48 4.68 7.48
N THR A 391 13.43 5.49 7.33
CA THR A 391 13.57 6.92 7.04
C THR A 391 12.96 7.72 8.18
N MET A 392 13.69 8.71 8.69
CA MET A 392 13.22 9.63 9.71
C MET A 392 13.47 11.07 9.25
N GLU A 393 12.37 11.82 9.10
CA GLU A 393 12.42 13.21 8.65
C GLU A 393 11.76 14.12 9.67
N LYS A 394 12.45 15.19 10.06
CA LYS A 394 11.90 16.20 10.98
C LYS A 394 10.78 16.98 10.30
N ILE A 395 9.66 17.16 10.99
CA ILE A 395 8.56 17.97 10.49
C ILE A 395 8.85 19.44 10.84
N THR A 396 9.11 20.24 9.81
CA THR A 396 9.46 21.66 9.95
C THR A 396 8.24 22.57 9.90
N GLY A 397 7.11 22.06 9.39
CA GLY A 397 5.84 22.77 9.38
C GLY A 397 4.68 21.87 8.96
N ALA A 398 3.47 22.24 9.36
CA ALA A 398 2.23 21.65 8.89
C ALA A 398 1.30 22.78 8.46
N VAL A 399 0.62 22.65 7.32
CA VAL A 399 -0.23 23.72 6.79
C VAL A 399 -1.54 23.22 6.22
N LEU A 400 -2.52 24.12 6.19
CA LEU A 400 -3.66 24.02 5.31
C LEU A 400 -3.33 24.68 3.98
N PHE A 401 -3.60 23.97 2.89
CA PHE A 401 -3.26 24.41 1.54
C PHE A 401 -4.49 24.44 0.65
N ALA A 402 -4.71 25.55 -0.06
CA ALA A 402 -5.76 25.73 -1.06
C ALA A 402 -5.18 25.50 -2.47
N PRO A 403 -5.47 24.34 -3.13
CA PRO A 403 -4.92 24.04 -4.45
C PRO A 403 -5.35 25.02 -5.54
N SER A 404 -6.54 25.63 -5.41
CA SER A 404 -7.10 26.56 -6.42
C SER A 404 -6.17 27.72 -6.73
N LYS A 405 -5.50 28.23 -5.70
CA LYS A 405 -4.71 29.46 -5.73
C LYS A 405 -3.25 29.21 -5.39
N LYS A 406 -2.88 27.94 -5.18
CA LYS A 406 -1.58 27.52 -4.65
C LYS A 406 -1.22 28.32 -3.40
N TYR A 407 -2.21 28.47 -2.51
CA TYR A 407 -2.14 29.37 -1.37
C TYR A 407 -2.05 28.60 -0.06
N ILE A 408 -1.07 28.95 0.77
CA ILE A 408 -1.01 28.49 2.16
C ILE A 408 -2.06 29.27 2.94
N ILE A 409 -3.08 28.56 3.41
CA ILE A 409 -4.19 29.13 4.17
C ILE A 409 -3.70 29.59 5.53
N THR A 410 -3.02 28.70 6.25
CA THR A 410 -2.53 28.92 7.61
C THR A 410 -1.61 27.78 8.02
N ASP A 411 -0.77 28.03 9.01
CA ASP A 411 0.04 27.02 9.70
C ASP A 411 -0.81 26.29 10.74
N LEU A 412 -0.54 24.99 10.90
CA LEU A 412 -1.10 24.14 11.95
C LEU A 412 -0.03 23.96 13.03
N ASN A 413 -0.39 24.29 14.27
CA ASN A 413 0.50 24.17 15.41
C ASN A 413 0.53 22.73 15.91
N TYR A 414 1.72 22.16 16.13
CA TYR A 414 1.84 20.86 16.78
C TYR A 414 1.45 20.97 18.27
N THR A 415 0.49 20.16 18.72
CA THR A 415 0.00 20.16 20.12
C THR A 415 0.32 18.87 20.87
N GLY A 416 1.10 17.96 20.26
CA GLY A 416 1.50 16.67 20.83
C GLY A 416 0.54 15.52 20.50
N ASN A 417 0.97 14.29 20.73
CA ASN A 417 0.21 13.06 20.40
C ASN A 417 -0.20 13.03 18.92
N SER A 418 0.77 13.22 18.03
CA SER A 418 0.54 13.17 16.58
C SER A 418 -0.50 14.18 16.07
N THR A 419 -0.73 15.27 16.81
CA THR A 419 -1.82 16.21 16.57
C THR A 419 -1.32 17.59 16.17
N PHE A 420 -1.95 18.16 15.13
CA PHE A 420 -1.74 19.53 14.66
C PHE A 420 -3.07 20.31 14.65
N GLU A 421 -3.07 21.55 15.12
CA GLU A 421 -4.29 22.33 15.37
C GLU A 421 -4.17 23.79 14.92
N VAL A 422 -5.30 24.36 14.50
CA VAL A 422 -5.48 25.80 14.30
C VAL A 422 -6.86 26.21 14.81
N GLU A 423 -6.92 27.39 15.42
CA GLU A 423 -8.16 27.97 15.93
C GLU A 423 -8.54 29.24 15.16
N ASN A 424 -9.82 29.61 15.26
CA ASN A 424 -10.35 30.86 14.69
C ASN A 424 -10.10 31.04 13.18
N LEU A 425 -10.22 29.96 12.41
CA LEU A 425 -10.10 30.03 10.97
C LEU A 425 -11.41 30.51 10.36
N GLN A 426 -11.35 31.45 9.42
CA GLN A 426 -12.53 31.90 8.66
C GLN A 426 -12.25 31.78 7.17
N TYR A 427 -13.22 31.27 6.41
CA TYR A 427 -13.07 31.14 4.96
C TYR A 427 -13.04 32.51 4.29
N ASN A 428 -12.08 32.70 3.38
CA ASN A 428 -12.00 33.88 2.54
C ASN A 428 -11.83 33.48 1.08
N GLY A 429 -12.91 33.60 0.30
CA GLY A 429 -12.91 33.24 -1.12
C GLY A 429 -11.96 34.08 -1.98
N SER A 430 -11.54 35.27 -1.55
CA SER A 430 -10.58 36.08 -2.32
C SER A 430 -9.17 35.50 -2.29
N THR A 431 -8.77 34.87 -1.19
CA THR A 431 -7.43 34.28 -1.02
C THR A 431 -7.42 32.78 -1.30
N TRP A 432 -8.39 32.03 -0.76
CA TRP A 432 -8.49 30.58 -0.97
C TRP A 432 -8.93 30.25 -2.41
N GLY A 433 -9.76 31.12 -3.01
CA GLY A 433 -10.48 30.80 -4.24
C GLY A 433 -11.57 29.77 -3.94
N ASP A 434 -11.35 28.53 -4.36
CA ASP A 434 -12.26 27.42 -4.09
C ASP A 434 -12.26 27.00 -2.59
N PRO A 435 -13.39 26.58 -2.00
CA PRO A 435 -13.47 26.14 -0.60
C PRO A 435 -12.84 24.76 -0.32
N ARG A 436 -12.19 24.15 -1.31
CA ARG A 436 -11.50 22.87 -1.18
C ARG A 436 -10.03 23.06 -0.74
N TYR A 437 -9.58 22.19 0.17
CA TYR A 437 -8.26 22.27 0.79
C TYR A 437 -7.62 20.89 0.99
N ARG A 438 -6.31 20.91 1.26
CA ARG A 438 -5.48 19.75 1.63
C ARG A 438 -4.64 20.07 2.85
N ILE A 439 -4.07 19.03 3.46
CA ILE A 439 -3.14 19.15 4.59
C ILE A 439 -1.75 18.81 4.08
N ARG A 440 -0.74 19.61 4.42
CA ARG A 440 0.66 19.36 4.02
C ARG A 440 1.58 19.35 5.23
N LEU A 441 2.54 18.44 5.22
CA LEU A 441 3.68 18.43 6.13
C LEU A 441 4.93 18.80 5.33
N TYR A 442 5.69 19.76 5.82
CA TYR A 442 7.03 20.12 5.34
C TYR A 442 8.07 19.33 6.12
N LEU A 443 9.01 18.74 5.41
CA LEU A 443 10.06 17.91 5.96
C LEU A 443 11.43 18.61 5.83
N GLU A 444 12.38 18.23 6.67
CA GLU A 444 13.70 18.87 6.75
C GLU A 444 14.56 18.66 5.51
N ASP A 445 14.39 17.54 4.81
CA ASP A 445 14.99 17.28 3.48
C ASP A 445 14.44 18.20 2.36
N GLY A 446 13.48 19.07 2.68
CA GLY A 446 12.81 19.97 1.74
C GLY A 446 11.66 19.32 0.98
N SER A 447 11.39 18.03 1.21
CA SER A 447 10.24 17.34 0.66
C SER A 447 8.94 17.71 1.40
N MET A 448 7.81 17.34 0.80
CA MET A 448 6.49 17.58 1.37
C MET A 448 5.63 16.33 1.28
N ALA A 449 4.91 16.02 2.37
CA ALA A 449 3.86 15.00 2.38
C ALA A 449 2.49 15.69 2.32
N THR A 450 1.69 15.41 1.30
CA THR A 450 0.35 15.99 1.13
C THR A 450 -0.72 14.94 1.39
N TYR A 451 -1.75 15.34 2.13
CA TYR A 451 -2.87 14.50 2.52
C TYR A 451 -4.19 15.11 2.04
N GLY A 452 -5.05 14.24 1.53
CA GLY A 452 -6.34 14.55 0.97
C GLY A 452 -7.45 13.64 1.47
N TYR A 453 -8.66 13.86 0.96
CA TYR A 453 -9.83 13.03 1.19
C TYR A 453 -9.91 11.89 0.17
N MET A 454 -10.28 10.68 0.59
CA MET A 454 -10.60 9.59 -0.34
C MET A 454 -12.11 9.54 -0.60
N LYS A 455 -12.53 9.67 -1.87
CA LYS A 455 -13.87 9.22 -2.30
C LYS A 455 -13.97 8.95 -3.79
N GLY A 456 -14.49 7.77 -4.13
CA GLY A 456 -14.85 7.33 -5.48
C GLY A 456 -16.08 8.05 -6.08
N SER A 457 -16.17 9.37 -5.96
CA SER A 457 -17.16 10.19 -6.67
C SER A 457 -16.65 11.62 -6.88
N ILE A 458 -17.04 12.18 -8.02
CA ILE A 458 -16.49 13.35 -8.75
C ILE A 458 -16.48 14.68 -7.94
N SER A 459 -16.91 14.70 -6.68
CA SER A 459 -16.86 15.89 -5.82
C SER A 459 -16.72 15.55 -4.33
N ALA A 460 -15.78 16.24 -3.68
CA ALA A 460 -15.65 16.30 -2.23
C ALA A 460 -16.99 16.67 -1.55
N PRO A 461 -17.37 16.00 -0.45
CA PRO A 461 -18.64 16.27 0.25
C PRO A 461 -18.65 17.69 0.80
N ASN A 462 -19.80 18.39 0.70
CA ASN A 462 -20.02 19.68 1.35
C ASN A 462 -20.26 19.47 2.85
N ASP A 463 -19.24 19.11 3.62
CA ASP A 463 -19.47 18.61 4.98
C ASP A 463 -18.43 19.08 6.00
N ASP A 464 -18.89 19.32 7.22
CA ASP A 464 -18.06 19.54 8.39
C ASP A 464 -18.04 18.21 9.17
N SER A 465 -16.91 17.83 9.77
CA SER A 465 -16.82 16.60 10.57
C SER A 465 -17.52 16.70 11.95
N ASN A 466 -18.49 17.61 12.11
CA ASN A 466 -18.96 18.10 13.41
C ASN A 466 -20.06 17.23 14.04
N SER A 467 -20.65 16.26 13.33
CA SER A 467 -21.67 15.36 13.91
C SER A 467 -21.78 13.93 13.33
N SER A 468 -21.19 13.65 12.17
CA SER A 468 -21.37 12.38 11.42
C SER A 468 -20.13 11.49 11.32
N GLY A 469 -18.94 11.98 11.67
CA GLY A 469 -17.71 11.18 11.66
C GLY A 469 -16.47 12.00 11.29
N TYR A 470 -15.33 11.51 11.75
CA TYR A 470 -14.01 12.00 11.36
C TYR A 470 -13.75 11.71 9.88
N PHE A 471 -13.04 12.58 9.18
CA PHE A 471 -12.65 12.30 7.80
C PHE A 471 -11.23 11.76 7.74
N GLU A 472 -11.08 10.62 7.09
CA GLU A 472 -9.79 9.95 6.91
C GLU A 472 -8.87 10.70 5.95
N LEU A 473 -7.57 10.76 6.27
CA LEU A 473 -6.52 11.37 5.46
C LEU A 473 -5.82 10.29 4.63
N PHE A 474 -5.59 10.59 3.35
CA PHE A 474 -4.86 9.71 2.44
C PHE A 474 -3.70 10.44 1.77
N PRO A 475 -2.52 9.79 1.60
CA PRO A 475 -1.42 10.36 0.83
C PRO A 475 -1.83 10.61 -0.63
N THR A 476 -1.47 11.76 -1.17
CA THR A 476 -1.68 12.13 -2.60
C THR A 476 -0.35 12.44 -3.28
N THR A 477 -0.26 12.12 -4.58
CA THR A 477 0.97 12.30 -5.39
C THR A 477 1.03 13.62 -6.13
N ASN A 478 -0.12 14.23 -6.44
CA ASN A 478 -0.14 15.54 -7.08
C ASN A 478 -0.10 16.65 -6.03
N ILE A 479 1.09 17.18 -5.76
CA ILE A 479 1.30 18.18 -4.73
C ILE A 479 0.54 19.47 -5.07
N ASP A 480 0.65 20.00 -6.30
CA ASP A 480 0.30 21.40 -6.61
C ASP A 480 -0.94 21.64 -7.47
N ASP A 481 -1.51 20.63 -8.12
CA ASP A 481 -2.62 20.81 -9.06
C ASP A 481 -3.94 20.16 -8.60
N TRP A 482 -5.02 20.67 -9.21
CA TRP A 482 -6.42 20.34 -8.92
C TRP A 482 -6.79 18.88 -9.18
N PHE A 483 -6.15 18.28 -10.18
CA PHE A 483 -6.47 16.94 -10.67
C PHE A 483 -5.22 16.10 -10.60
N GLU A 484 -5.31 14.87 -10.10
CA GLU A 484 -4.25 13.92 -10.36
C GLU A 484 -4.40 13.42 -11.78
N THR A 485 -3.32 13.45 -12.58
CA THR A 485 -3.34 12.81 -13.91
C THR A 485 -2.33 11.68 -13.86
N ILE A 486 -2.82 10.44 -13.91
CA ILE A 486 -1.99 9.24 -13.98
C ILE A 486 -2.41 8.49 -15.23
N ASP A 487 -1.45 8.16 -16.08
CA ASP A 487 -1.68 7.49 -17.36
C ASP A 487 -2.79 8.16 -18.19
N GLU A 488 -2.74 9.50 -18.26
CA GLU A 488 -3.72 10.36 -18.97
C GLU A 488 -5.15 10.36 -18.37
N ILE A 489 -5.40 9.59 -17.31
CA ILE A 489 -6.66 9.59 -16.56
C ILE A 489 -6.62 10.72 -15.53
N LYS A 490 -7.58 11.65 -15.66
CA LYS A 490 -7.81 12.69 -14.67
C LYS A 490 -8.68 12.16 -13.54
N TYR A 491 -8.14 12.20 -12.35
CA TYR A 491 -8.82 11.91 -11.11
C TYR A 491 -9.10 13.22 -10.37
N THR A 492 -10.30 13.33 -9.81
CA THR A 492 -10.84 14.59 -9.32
C THR A 492 -11.37 14.41 -7.91
N GLY A 493 -11.09 15.33 -6.99
CA GLY A 493 -11.80 15.36 -5.70
C GLY A 493 -11.08 14.72 -4.52
N ASN A 494 -9.75 14.76 -4.50
CA ASN A 494 -8.94 14.35 -3.35
C ASN A 494 -8.83 15.46 -2.29
N GLU A 495 -9.63 16.51 -2.39
CA GLU A 495 -9.65 17.62 -1.46
C GLU A 495 -10.78 17.46 -0.43
N PHE A 496 -10.56 17.97 0.76
CA PHE A 496 -11.67 18.24 1.67
C PHE A 496 -12.41 19.49 1.19
N LYS A 497 -13.73 19.57 1.39
CA LYS A 497 -14.52 20.75 1.04
C LYS A 497 -15.28 21.23 2.27
N LEU A 498 -15.04 22.48 2.67
CA LEU A 498 -15.76 23.13 3.76
C LEU A 498 -17.29 23.03 3.55
N SER A 499 -18.09 22.88 4.60
CA SER A 499 -19.56 22.93 4.45
C SER A 499 -20.09 24.30 4.03
N SER A 500 -21.35 24.38 3.57
CA SER A 500 -22.00 25.65 3.24
C SER A 500 -22.03 26.65 4.40
N LYS A 501 -22.13 26.17 5.65
CA LYS A 501 -22.05 26.99 6.87
C LYS A 501 -20.75 27.78 6.93
N ARG A 502 -19.62 27.12 6.68
CA ARG A 502 -18.29 27.74 6.74
C ARG A 502 -17.99 28.67 5.58
N ARG A 503 -18.79 28.61 4.51
CA ARG A 503 -18.64 29.45 3.32
C ARG A 503 -19.54 30.69 3.34
N GLY A 504 -20.44 30.81 4.32
CA GLY A 504 -21.44 31.86 4.37
C GLY A 504 -22.56 31.70 3.32
N GLU A 505 -22.75 30.49 2.78
CA GLU A 505 -23.77 30.21 1.78
C GLU A 505 -25.12 29.96 2.45
N GLY A 506 -25.90 31.03 2.66
CA GLY A 506 -27.19 30.97 3.35
C GLY A 506 -27.08 30.95 4.89
N TYR A 507 -25.89 31.22 5.43
CA TYR A 507 -25.58 31.31 6.85
C TYR A 507 -24.64 32.50 7.11
N ASP A 508 -24.59 32.99 8.34
CA ASP A 508 -23.53 33.92 8.75
C ASP A 508 -22.17 33.21 8.71
N LEU A 509 -21.16 33.91 8.20
CA LEU A 509 -19.82 33.37 8.04
C LEU A 509 -19.19 33.07 9.41
N ALA A 510 -19.21 31.81 9.80
CA ALA A 510 -18.78 31.37 11.13
C ALA A 510 -17.30 30.92 11.13
N PRO A 511 -16.45 31.45 12.04
CA PRO A 511 -15.11 30.91 12.25
C PRO A 511 -15.16 29.48 12.80
N PHE A 512 -14.06 28.74 12.62
CA PHE A 512 -13.95 27.33 12.98
C PHE A 512 -12.54 26.94 13.43
N ASN A 513 -12.47 25.86 14.20
CA ASN A 513 -11.22 25.21 14.58
C ASN A 513 -10.98 24.01 13.68
N MET A 514 -9.71 23.70 13.40
CA MET A 514 -9.32 22.46 12.73
C MET A 514 -8.28 21.70 13.55
N LYS A 515 -8.48 20.40 13.68
CA LYS A 515 -7.56 19.45 14.30
C LYS A 515 -7.25 18.33 13.33
N VAL A 516 -5.97 18.04 13.11
CA VAL A 516 -5.47 16.93 12.30
C VAL A 516 -4.76 15.96 13.21
N VAL A 517 -5.10 14.67 13.12
CA VAL A 517 -4.56 13.61 13.97
C VAL A 517 -4.01 12.49 13.10
N PHE A 518 -2.70 12.30 13.17
CA PHE A 518 -2.02 11.16 12.55
C PHE A 518 -2.02 9.97 13.51
N ASN A 519 -3.21 9.39 13.74
CA ASN A 519 -3.43 8.34 14.73
C ASN A 519 -2.62 7.07 14.40
N PRO A 520 -1.71 6.61 15.28
CA PRO A 520 -0.95 5.38 15.06
C PRO A 520 -1.78 4.09 15.14
N LEU A 521 -2.94 4.13 15.80
CA LEU A 521 -3.77 2.94 16.10
C LEU A 521 -4.95 2.77 15.13
N GLY A 522 -5.09 3.63 14.14
CA GLY A 522 -6.22 3.63 13.23
C GLY A 522 -5.99 4.57 12.06
N ASN A 523 -7.07 5.03 11.43
CA ASN A 523 -6.94 5.93 10.30
C ASN A 523 -6.48 7.33 10.76
N TYR A 524 -5.64 7.96 9.96
CA TYR A 524 -5.39 9.40 10.10
C TYR A 524 -6.68 10.15 9.86
N TYR A 525 -7.00 11.14 10.68
CA TYR A 525 -8.24 11.88 10.52
C TYR A 525 -8.12 13.36 10.82
N HIS A 526 -9.08 14.15 10.35
CA HIS A 526 -9.21 15.54 10.75
C HIS A 526 -10.63 15.86 11.22
N VAL A 527 -10.71 16.94 12.01
CA VAL A 527 -11.93 17.46 12.60
C VAL A 527 -12.03 18.97 12.39
N ILE A 528 -13.19 19.44 11.93
CA ILE A 528 -13.66 20.81 11.99
C ILE A 528 -14.69 20.93 13.12
N SER A 529 -14.54 21.94 13.96
CA SER A 529 -15.51 22.30 15.01
C SER A 529 -15.79 23.80 15.00
N ASP A 530 -16.89 24.22 15.62
CA ASP A 530 -17.20 25.65 15.76
C ASP A 530 -16.10 26.35 16.56
N TYR A 531 -15.60 27.48 16.05
CA TYR A 531 -14.78 28.37 16.86
C TYR A 531 -15.70 29.14 17.78
N VAL A 532 -15.31 29.17 19.05
CA VAL A 532 -16.05 29.89 20.08
C VAL A 532 -15.03 30.82 20.73
N ASP A 533 -15.08 32.10 20.33
CA ASP A 533 -14.17 33.20 20.73
C ASP A 533 -14.06 33.38 22.26
N THR A 534 -15.05 32.83 22.96
CA THR A 534 -15.07 32.57 24.40
C THR A 534 -15.65 31.16 24.58
N PRO A 535 -15.18 30.31 25.52
CA PRO A 535 -15.85 29.03 25.77
C PRO A 535 -17.36 29.31 25.93
N PRO A 536 -18.24 28.54 25.27
CA PRO A 536 -19.61 28.93 25.04
C PRO A 536 -20.21 29.36 26.37
N VAL A 537 -20.73 30.59 26.40
CA VAL A 537 -21.45 31.13 27.55
C VAL A 537 -22.45 30.07 27.97
N GLY A 538 -22.14 29.37 29.07
CA GLY A 538 -23.01 28.33 29.58
C GLY A 538 -24.34 28.95 29.99
N ILE A 539 -25.28 28.07 30.31
CA ILE A 539 -26.58 28.43 30.86
C ILE A 539 -26.36 29.49 31.96
N ALA A 540 -26.97 30.66 31.79
CA ALA A 540 -26.83 31.77 32.74
C ALA A 540 -27.11 31.30 34.17
N GLY A 541 -26.30 31.79 35.12
CA GLY A 541 -26.50 31.54 36.54
C GLY A 541 -27.91 31.92 37.03
N GLU A 542 -28.31 31.38 38.18
CA GLU A 542 -29.53 31.84 38.85
C GLU A 542 -29.37 33.33 39.19
N ARG A 543 -30.33 34.14 38.74
CA ARG A 543 -30.34 35.59 39.01
C ARG A 543 -30.32 35.83 40.53
N GLY A 544 -29.23 36.41 41.05
CA GLY A 544 -29.07 36.76 42.46
C GLY A 544 -28.17 35.84 43.30
N LYS A 545 -27.31 35.02 42.69
CA LYS A 545 -26.26 34.25 43.39
C LYS A 545 -24.90 34.54 42.75
N ASP A 546 -23.84 34.65 43.56
CA ASP A 546 -22.47 35.03 43.13
C ASP A 546 -21.63 33.84 42.59
N ILE A 547 -22.31 32.74 42.20
CA ILE A 547 -21.66 31.52 41.69
C ILE A 547 -22.24 31.13 40.33
N ARG A 548 -21.43 31.25 39.28
CA ARG A 548 -21.76 30.84 37.91
C ARG A 548 -21.08 29.52 37.54
N VAL A 549 -21.71 28.42 37.90
CA VAL A 549 -21.21 27.10 37.49
C VAL A 549 -21.55 26.87 36.02
N TYR A 550 -20.56 26.91 35.14
CA TYR A 550 -20.68 26.57 33.71
C TYR A 550 -20.47 25.08 33.50
N PRO A 551 -21.47 24.27 33.13
CA PRO A 551 -21.24 22.86 32.86
C PRO A 551 -21.29 22.60 31.36
N THR A 552 -20.12 22.57 30.73
CA THR A 552 -19.93 21.73 29.55
C THR A 552 -18.70 20.88 29.83
N PHE A 553 -18.89 19.58 29.95
CA PHE A 553 -17.76 18.64 29.91
C PHE A 553 -17.11 18.82 28.55
N PHE A 554 -15.87 19.31 28.53
CA PHE A 554 -14.97 19.06 27.41
C PHE A 554 -14.25 17.77 27.74
N ASP A 555 -14.02 16.89 26.77
CA ASP A 555 -13.54 15.49 26.95
C ASP A 555 -12.43 15.29 28.00
N LYS A 556 -11.65 16.33 28.31
CA LYS A 556 -10.51 16.32 29.25
C LYS A 556 -10.65 17.19 30.51
N TYR A 557 -11.61 18.13 30.60
CA TYR A 557 -11.71 19.03 31.75
C TYR A 557 -13.12 19.62 32.00
N ILE A 558 -13.35 20.09 33.23
CA ILE A 558 -14.48 20.97 33.59
C ILE A 558 -13.92 22.34 33.98
N MET A 559 -14.49 23.42 33.43
CA MET A 559 -14.22 24.80 33.87
C MET A 559 -15.33 25.31 34.78
N ILE A 560 -14.94 25.98 35.85
CA ILE A 560 -15.84 26.57 36.83
C ILE A 560 -15.35 27.99 37.07
N GLN A 561 -16.25 28.95 37.06
CA GLN A 561 -15.92 30.33 37.32
C GLN A 561 -16.88 30.90 38.36
N GLY A 562 -16.35 31.35 39.48
CA GLY A 562 -17.08 32.10 40.48
C GLY A 562 -17.01 33.60 40.18
N ASP A 563 -17.90 34.38 40.79
CA ASP A 563 -17.82 35.85 40.70
C ASP A 563 -16.82 36.43 41.74
N GLU A 564 -16.29 35.59 42.65
CA GLU A 564 -15.29 35.96 43.67
C GLU A 564 -14.09 35.00 43.70
N ASP A 565 -12.96 35.48 44.23
CA ASP A 565 -11.76 34.67 44.46
C ASP A 565 -11.94 33.71 45.63
N GLY A 566 -11.76 32.41 45.37
CA GLY A 566 -11.80 31.38 46.39
C GLY A 566 -13.06 30.53 46.35
N MET A 567 -12.92 29.26 45.95
CA MET A 567 -14.02 28.30 45.96
C MET A 567 -13.55 26.89 46.34
N SER A 568 -14.42 26.16 47.01
CA SER A 568 -14.37 24.70 47.15
C SER A 568 -15.21 24.07 46.06
N VAL A 569 -14.63 23.11 45.35
CA VAL A 569 -15.29 22.39 44.25
C VAL A 569 -15.30 20.91 44.58
N GLU A 570 -16.48 20.31 44.54
CA GLU A 570 -16.69 18.89 44.80
C GLU A 570 -17.51 18.25 43.66
N LEU A 571 -17.09 17.09 43.17
CA LEU A 571 -17.83 16.32 42.17
C LEU A 571 -18.32 15.02 42.80
N TYR A 572 -19.59 14.66 42.56
CA TYR A 572 -20.23 13.46 43.07
C TYR A 572 -20.81 12.63 41.92
N ASN A 573 -20.80 11.30 42.06
CA ASN A 573 -21.60 10.42 41.20
C ASN A 573 -23.08 10.41 41.62
N VAL A 574 -23.95 9.81 40.79
CA VAL A 574 -25.40 9.70 41.08
C VAL A 574 -25.72 8.89 42.35
N SER A 575 -24.80 8.03 42.79
CA SER A 575 -24.93 7.27 44.04
C SER A 575 -24.57 8.10 45.29
N GLY A 576 -24.14 9.36 45.11
CA GLY A 576 -23.75 10.26 46.19
C GLY A 576 -22.30 10.13 46.66
N ASN A 577 -21.47 9.32 45.98
CA ASN A 577 -20.06 9.21 46.31
C ASN A 577 -19.29 10.42 45.78
N LYS A 578 -18.49 11.05 46.64
CA LYS A 578 -17.59 12.13 46.23
C LYS A 578 -16.43 11.55 45.43
N LEU A 579 -16.24 12.05 44.21
CA LEU A 579 -15.18 11.65 43.29
C LEU A 579 -13.98 12.60 43.39
N ILE A 580 -14.24 13.90 43.54
CA ILE A 580 -13.22 14.94 43.52
C ILE A 580 -13.54 15.99 44.57
N GLN A 581 -12.50 16.53 45.19
CA GLN A 581 -12.54 17.72 46.02
C GLN A 581 -11.30 18.55 45.74
N THR A 582 -11.49 19.83 45.40
CA THR A 582 -10.39 20.78 45.26
C THR A 582 -10.77 22.14 45.82
N TYR A 583 -9.76 22.96 46.06
CA TYR A 583 -9.88 24.33 46.49
C TYR A 583 -9.02 25.18 45.56
N THR A 584 -9.60 26.23 44.99
CA THR A 584 -8.83 27.25 44.27
C THR A 584 -8.86 28.55 45.06
N GLY A 585 -7.75 29.29 45.01
CA GLY A 585 -7.64 30.64 45.56
C GLY A 585 -8.16 31.73 44.63
N THR A 586 -8.49 31.40 43.38
CA THR A 586 -8.95 32.33 42.35
C THR A 586 -10.43 32.15 42.05
N SER A 587 -10.99 33.07 41.29
CA SER A 587 -12.35 33.01 40.72
C SER A 587 -12.52 31.97 39.60
N ILE A 588 -11.47 31.23 39.24
CA ILE A 588 -11.52 30.20 38.18
C ILE A 588 -10.95 28.89 38.71
N CYS A 589 -11.69 27.79 38.53
CA CYS A 589 -11.23 26.44 38.80
C CYS A 589 -11.32 25.60 37.52
N ARG A 590 -10.19 24.98 37.16
CA ARG A 590 -10.12 24.00 36.08
C ARG A 590 -9.88 22.63 36.69
N LEU A 591 -10.81 21.71 36.50
CA LEU A 591 -10.63 20.30 36.85
C LEU A 591 -10.11 19.58 35.61
N GLU A 592 -8.82 19.29 35.56
CA GLU A 592 -8.18 18.56 34.45
C GLU A 592 -8.09 17.05 34.71
N ASN A 593 -7.84 16.26 33.66
CA ASN A 593 -7.54 14.82 33.73
C ASN A 593 -8.63 13.99 34.45
N LEU A 594 -9.89 14.33 34.17
CA LEU A 594 -11.06 13.64 34.73
C LEU A 594 -11.26 12.28 34.08
N ASP A 595 -10.50 11.28 34.54
CA ASP A 595 -10.70 9.87 34.20
C ASP A 595 -11.92 9.28 34.95
N ILE A 596 -13.08 9.83 34.65
CA ILE A 596 -14.37 9.35 35.13
C ILE A 596 -15.21 8.83 33.95
N PRO A 597 -16.03 7.78 34.12
CA PRO A 597 -16.85 7.24 33.04
C PRO A 597 -17.81 8.27 32.42
N ARG A 598 -18.31 8.00 31.22
CA ARG A 598 -19.45 8.74 30.66
C ARG A 598 -20.66 8.61 31.57
N GLY A 599 -21.38 9.70 31.81
CA GLY A 599 -22.49 9.67 32.75
C GLY A 599 -22.87 11.03 33.33
N VAL A 600 -23.83 10.99 34.25
CA VAL A 600 -24.37 12.15 34.96
C VAL A 600 -23.67 12.28 36.32
N TYR A 601 -23.29 13.51 36.67
CA TYR A 601 -22.62 13.84 37.94
C TYR A 601 -23.26 15.07 38.58
N LEU A 602 -23.02 15.24 39.87
CA LEU A 602 -23.39 16.44 40.63
C LEU A 602 -22.13 17.21 40.99
N LEU A 603 -22.03 18.45 40.50
CA LEU A 603 -20.97 19.38 40.82
C LEU A 603 -21.47 20.34 41.90
N ARG A 604 -20.82 20.35 43.06
CA ARG A 604 -21.09 21.25 44.16
C ARG A 604 -19.95 22.26 44.28
N VAL A 605 -20.28 23.54 44.28
CA VAL A 605 -19.32 24.64 44.41
C VAL A 605 -19.72 25.49 45.61
N SER A 606 -18.76 25.76 46.49
CA SER A 606 -18.96 26.59 47.69
C SER A 606 -17.97 27.76 47.70
N THR A 607 -18.43 29.00 47.90
CA THR A 607 -17.54 30.18 48.00
C THR A 607 -17.04 30.40 49.43
N ARG A 608 -16.08 31.33 49.60
CA ARG A 608 -15.61 31.77 50.92
C ARG A 608 -16.73 32.33 51.82
N ASN A 609 -17.78 32.90 51.23
CA ASN A 609 -18.93 33.44 51.96
C ASN A 609 -19.96 32.35 52.32
N ASN A 610 -19.58 31.07 52.22
CA ASN A 610 -20.42 29.90 52.51
C ASN A 610 -21.67 29.75 51.61
N GLU A 611 -21.75 30.46 50.48
CA GLU A 611 -22.76 30.18 49.48
C GLU A 611 -22.44 28.86 48.77
N THR A 612 -23.44 27.98 48.61
CA THR A 612 -23.27 26.70 47.92
C THR A 612 -24.22 26.62 46.73
N VAL A 613 -23.70 26.27 45.56
CA VAL A 613 -24.49 25.90 44.38
C VAL A 613 -24.20 24.45 43.99
N THR A 614 -25.25 23.71 43.66
CA THR A 614 -25.14 22.34 43.12
C THR A 614 -25.74 22.31 41.71
N ARG A 615 -25.00 21.73 40.76
CA ARG A 615 -25.41 21.57 39.36
C ARG A 615 -25.24 20.15 38.87
N ARG A 616 -26.16 19.72 38.00
CA ARG A 616 -26.01 18.49 37.23
C ARG A 616 -25.05 18.75 36.07
N VAL A 617 -24.07 17.88 35.89
CA VAL A 617 -23.13 17.90 34.75
C VAL A 617 -23.16 16.55 34.04
N ILE A 618 -22.96 16.53 32.73
CA ILE A 618 -23.04 15.30 31.91
C ILE A 618 -21.74 15.17 31.13
N LYS A 619 -21.03 14.05 31.28
CA LYS A 619 -19.90 13.64 30.44
C LYS A 619 -20.43 12.76 29.31
N TYR A 620 -20.31 13.22 28.07
CA TYR A 620 -20.84 12.56 26.86
C TYR A 620 -19.98 11.41 26.36
#